data_AF-A0A937ZLS6-F1
#
_entry.id   AF-A0A937ZLS6-F1
#
_cell.length_a   1.000
_cell.length_b   1.000
_cell.length_c   1.000
_cell.angle_alpha   90.00
_cell.angle_beta   90.00
_cell.angle_gamma   90.00
#
_symmetry.space_group_name_H-M   'P 1'
#
loop_
_entity.id
_entity.type
_entity.pdbx_description
1 polymer ?
#
loop_
_entity_poly.entity_id
_entity_poly.type
_entity_poly.pdbx_seq_one_letter_code
_entity_poly.pdbx_strand_id
1 'polypeptide(L)'
;MAARPEMIEGDGSFCTEGMRATGGGVLLKGGAEGMYTAVLPSLGFGVALKIHDGARRAAEVAMAALLRRLGAFDGATVARLAGWFAVSLANQAGRTIGEVRPAAALAG
;
A
#
# COMPACT_ATOMS: atom_id res chain seq x y z
N MET A 1 -11.34 7.22 11.66
CA MET A 1 -10.01 6.78 11.17
C MET A 1 -9.38 7.80 10.22
N ALA A 2 -10.10 8.36 9.23
CA ALA A 2 -9.51 9.22 8.19
C ALA A 2 -9.09 10.64 8.61
N ALA A 3 -9.61 11.21 9.71
CA ALA A 3 -9.34 12.61 10.07
C ALA A 3 -7.93 12.89 10.63
N ARG A 4 -7.22 11.84 11.05
CA ARG A 4 -5.85 11.87 11.59
C ARG A 4 -5.10 10.57 11.21
N PRO A 5 -4.77 10.36 9.91
CA PRO A 5 -4.22 9.09 9.44
C PRO A 5 -2.89 8.71 10.12
N GLU A 6 -2.07 9.69 10.49
CA GLU A 6 -0.80 9.48 11.20
C GLU A 6 -0.96 8.75 12.54
N MET A 7 -2.14 8.83 13.19
CA MET A 7 -2.41 8.09 14.43
C MET A 7 -2.57 6.58 14.22
N ILE A 8 -2.61 6.11 12.97
CA ILE A 8 -2.80 4.70 12.62
C ILE A 8 -1.47 3.94 12.47
N GLU A 9 -0.46 4.59 11.87
CA GLU A 9 0.86 3.97 11.64
C GLU A 9 2.02 4.99 11.54
N GLY A 10 1.81 6.25 11.88
CA GLY A 10 2.81 7.30 11.81
C GLY A 10 3.00 7.89 10.41
N ASP A 11 3.69 9.03 10.35
CA ASP A 11 3.98 9.75 9.10
C ASP A 11 4.87 8.96 8.15
N GLY A 12 4.65 9.14 6.84
CA GLY A 12 5.46 8.49 5.79
C GLY A 12 5.20 6.99 5.61
N SER A 13 4.35 6.38 6.44
CA SER A 13 3.91 4.99 6.23
C SER A 13 2.90 4.88 5.08
N PHE A 14 2.83 3.72 4.44
CA PHE A 14 1.88 3.48 3.36
C PHE A 14 0.42 3.70 3.80
N CYS A 15 0.03 3.30 5.02
CA CYS A 15 -1.31 3.57 5.55
C CYS A 15 -1.63 5.05 5.55
N THR A 16 -0.76 5.84 6.16
CA THR A 16 -0.95 7.28 6.33
C THR A 16 -1.00 7.97 4.98
N GLU A 17 -0.04 7.69 4.10
CA GLU A 17 0.04 8.32 2.79
C GLU A 17 -1.12 7.89 1.88
N GLY A 18 -1.53 6.62 1.89
CA GLY A 18 -2.69 6.13 1.14
C GLY A 18 -4.01 6.74 1.61
N MET A 19 -4.21 6.86 2.93
CA MET A 19 -5.39 7.49 3.51
C MET A 19 -5.44 8.99 3.23
N ARG A 20 -4.32 9.70 3.33
CA ARG A 20 -4.20 11.11 2.92
C ARG A 20 -4.47 11.26 1.43
N ALA A 21 -3.93 10.35 0.63
CA ALA A 21 -4.04 10.44 -0.82
C ALA A 21 -5.48 10.22 -1.34
N THR A 22 -6.29 9.50 -0.59
CA THR A 22 -7.70 9.26 -0.95
C THR A 22 -8.67 10.18 -0.21
N GLY A 23 -8.18 11.08 0.66
CA GLY A 23 -9.04 11.87 1.53
C GLY A 23 -9.93 11.00 2.45
N GLY A 24 -9.47 9.80 2.80
CA GLY A 24 -10.26 8.83 3.58
C GLY A 24 -11.17 7.92 2.76
N GLY A 25 -11.10 7.95 1.42
CA GLY A 25 -11.81 7.02 0.54
C GLY A 25 -11.41 5.55 0.74
N VAL A 26 -10.21 5.31 1.27
CA VAL A 26 -9.81 4.01 1.85
C VAL A 26 -9.34 4.21 3.29
N LEU A 27 -9.63 3.24 4.15
CA LEU A 27 -9.06 3.16 5.50
C LEU A 27 -8.08 1.98 5.53
N LEU A 28 -6.83 2.22 5.95
CA LEU A 28 -5.75 1.24 5.86
C LEU A 28 -5.17 0.96 7.23
N LYS A 29 -4.79 -0.30 7.48
CA LYS A 29 -3.98 -0.68 8.64
C LYS A 29 -3.02 -1.80 8.28
N GLY A 30 -1.72 -1.53 8.43
CA GLY A 30 -0.67 -2.54 8.41
C GLY A 30 -0.67 -3.35 9.71
N GLY A 31 -0.34 -4.64 9.59
CA GLY A 31 -0.15 -5.55 10.72
C GLY A 31 1.24 -6.19 10.69
N ALA A 32 1.54 -6.98 11.72
CA ALA A 32 2.79 -7.75 11.78
C ALA A 32 2.83 -8.84 10.70
N GLU A 33 4.04 -9.31 10.39
CA GLU A 33 4.25 -10.47 9.51
C GLU A 33 3.57 -10.33 8.14
N GLY A 34 3.73 -9.19 7.47
CA GLY A 34 3.22 -8.97 6.11
C GLY A 34 1.69 -8.96 6.00
N MET A 35 0.98 -8.67 7.09
CA MET A 35 -0.46 -8.49 7.10
C MET A 35 -0.84 -7.05 6.73
N TYR A 36 -1.91 -6.90 5.94
CA TYR A 36 -2.51 -5.61 5.65
C TYR A 36 -4.03 -5.72 5.55
N THR A 37 -4.73 -4.67 5.97
CA THR A 37 -6.18 -4.58 5.82
C THR A 37 -6.59 -3.25 5.23
N ALA A 38 -7.65 -3.26 4.43
CA ALA A 38 -8.27 -2.08 3.87
C ALA A 38 -9.80 -2.16 4.02
N VAL A 39 -10.43 -1.04 4.32
CA VAL A 39 -11.88 -0.86 4.23
C VAL A 39 -12.17 0.10 3.09
N LEU A 40 -13.09 -0.27 2.20
CA LEU A 40 -13.46 0.50 1.01
C LEU A 40 -14.95 0.90 1.13
N PRO A 41 -15.28 2.00 1.84
CA PRO A 41 -16.67 2.32 2.20
C PRO A 41 -17.59 2.48 0.98
N SER A 42 -17.12 3.11 -0.09
CA SER A 42 -17.90 3.33 -1.32
C SER A 42 -18.20 2.03 -2.07
N LEU A 43 -17.40 0.98 -1.86
CA LEU A 43 -17.57 -0.32 -2.49
C LEU A 43 -18.28 -1.34 -1.59
N GLY A 44 -18.50 -1.03 -0.31
CA GLY A 44 -19.23 -1.86 0.63
C GLY A 44 -18.50 -3.13 1.10
N PHE A 45 -17.19 -3.25 0.86
CA PHE A 45 -16.39 -4.39 1.31
C PHE A 45 -15.01 -3.97 1.87
N GLY A 46 -14.32 -4.94 2.47
CA GLY A 46 -12.93 -4.80 2.91
C GLY A 46 -12.02 -5.83 2.25
N VAL A 47 -10.71 -5.56 2.30
CA VAL A 47 -9.66 -6.45 1.81
C VAL A 47 -8.75 -6.82 2.97
N ALA A 48 -8.40 -8.10 3.05
CA ALA A 48 -7.37 -8.61 3.93
C ALA A 48 -6.28 -9.27 3.07
N LEU A 49 -5.03 -8.89 3.32
CA LEU A 49 -3.86 -9.37 2.58
C LEU A 49 -2.86 -9.95 3.57
N LYS A 50 -2.35 -11.14 3.26
CA LYS A 50 -1.23 -11.77 3.96
C LYS A 50 -0.16 -12.15 2.96
N ILE A 51 1.06 -11.70 3.20
CA ILE A 51 2.23 -12.23 2.51
C ILE A 51 2.72 -13.47 3.25
N HIS A 52 2.92 -14.56 2.51
CA HIS A 52 3.27 -15.85 3.08
C HIS A 52 4.61 -15.84 3.83
N ASP A 53 5.62 -15.14 3.30
CA ASP A 53 6.95 -15.00 3.93
C ASP A 53 7.03 -13.85 4.95
N GLY A 54 5.91 -13.17 5.22
CA GLY A 54 5.83 -12.07 6.18
C GLY A 54 6.47 -10.74 5.74
N ALA A 55 6.93 -10.62 4.49
CA ALA A 55 7.65 -9.43 4.06
C ALA A 55 6.75 -8.19 3.92
N ARG A 56 7.02 -7.16 4.74
CA ARG A 56 6.32 -5.85 4.68
C ARG A 56 6.40 -5.18 3.31
N ARG A 57 7.60 -5.14 2.71
CA ARG A 57 7.85 -4.55 1.38
C ARG A 57 6.97 -5.16 0.28
N ALA A 58 6.66 -6.45 0.39
CA ALA A 58 5.76 -7.12 -0.53
C ALA A 58 4.30 -6.80 -0.21
N ALA A 59 3.94 -6.69 1.06
CA ALA A 59 2.59 -6.37 1.51
C ALA A 59 2.15 -4.97 1.05
N GLU A 60 3.02 -3.96 1.18
CA GLU A 60 2.74 -2.59 0.76
C GLU A 60 2.56 -2.49 -0.75
N VAL A 61 3.46 -3.11 -1.53
CA VAL A 61 3.37 -3.14 -3.01
C VAL A 61 2.11 -3.87 -3.48
N ALA A 62 1.82 -5.03 -2.90
CA ALA A 62 0.64 -5.81 -3.27
C ALA A 62 -0.66 -5.09 -2.88
N MET A 63 -0.73 -4.46 -1.70
CA MET A 63 -1.91 -3.69 -1.30
C MET A 63 -2.11 -2.46 -2.20
N ALA A 64 -1.05 -1.71 -2.53
CA ALA A 64 -1.15 -0.58 -3.45
C ALA A 64 -1.70 -1.00 -4.84
N ALA A 65 -1.19 -2.12 -5.38
CA ALA A 65 -1.68 -2.69 -6.63
C ALA A 65 -3.14 -3.16 -6.55
N LEU A 66 -3.52 -3.82 -5.47
CA LEU A 66 -4.91 -4.26 -5.25
C LEU A 66 -5.87 -3.06 -5.18
N LEU A 67 -5.51 -2.00 -4.45
CA LEU A 67 -6.37 -0.82 -4.32
C LEU A 67 -6.54 -0.06 -5.64
N ARG A 68 -5.47 0.03 -6.46
CA ARG A 68 -5.59 0.53 -7.83
C ARG A 68 -6.55 -0.33 -8.65
N ARG A 69 -6.36 -1.65 -8.65
CA ARG A 69 -7.19 -2.58 -9.44
C ARG A 69 -8.66 -2.56 -9.03
N LEU A 70 -8.93 -2.39 -7.74
CA LEU A 70 -10.29 -2.28 -7.20
C LEU A 70 -10.92 -0.91 -7.45
N GLY A 71 -10.21 0.03 -8.09
CA GLY A 71 -10.68 1.38 -8.36
C GLY A 71 -10.71 2.30 -7.14
N ALA A 72 -10.06 1.90 -6.03
CA ALA A 72 -9.94 2.72 -4.83
C ALA A 72 -8.91 3.84 -5.00
N PHE A 73 -7.91 3.64 -5.87
CA PHE A 73 -6.95 4.66 -6.26
C PHE A 73 -7.20 5.09 -7.71
N ASP A 74 -7.54 6.36 -7.89
CA ASP A 74 -7.63 7.00 -9.21
C ASP A 74 -6.23 7.34 -9.77
N GLY A 75 -6.17 7.84 -11.01
CA GLY A 75 -4.91 8.15 -11.67
C GLY A 75 -4.05 9.18 -10.91
N ALA A 76 -4.68 10.18 -10.29
CA ALA A 76 -3.97 11.19 -9.49
C ALA A 76 -3.40 10.59 -8.20
N THR A 77 -4.16 9.71 -7.54
CA THR A 77 -3.72 8.97 -6.35
C THR A 77 -2.58 8.02 -6.68
N VAL A 78 -2.68 7.28 -7.79
CA VAL A 78 -1.60 6.41 -8.28
C VAL A 78 -0.32 7.21 -8.56
N ALA A 79 -0.43 8.37 -9.21
CA ALA A 79 0.73 9.22 -9.47
C ALA A 79 1.39 9.72 -8.17
N ARG A 80 0.60 10.15 -7.19
CA ARG A 80 1.11 10.59 -5.87
C ARG A 80 1.75 9.45 -5.07
N LEU A 81 1.26 8.23 -5.24
CA LEU A 81 1.73 7.04 -4.53
C LEU A 81 2.70 6.18 -5.35
N ALA A 82 3.29 6.70 -6.43
CA ALA A 82 4.11 5.93 -7.37
C ALA A 82 5.23 5.09 -6.70
N GLY A 83 5.86 5.63 -5.65
CA GLY A 83 6.91 4.94 -4.88
C GLY A 83 6.44 3.69 -4.12
N TRP A 84 5.13 3.48 -3.97
CA TRP A 84 4.55 2.29 -3.34
C TRP A 84 4.22 1.19 -4.35
N PHE A 85 4.34 1.45 -5.65
CA PHE A 85 4.16 0.45 -6.71
C PHE A 85 5.49 -0.19 -7.14
N ALA A 86 6.63 0.37 -6.74
CA ALA A 86 7.95 -0.20 -6.99
C ALA A 86 8.91 0.23 -5.88
N VAL A 87 9.33 -0.70 -5.03
CA VAL A 87 10.22 -0.42 -3.90
C VAL A 87 11.62 -0.92 -4.24
N SER A 88 12.57 0.01 -4.36
CA SER A 88 13.98 -0.30 -4.59
C SER A 88 14.59 -1.09 -3.43
N LEU A 89 15.34 -2.12 -3.75
CA LEU A 89 16.13 -2.91 -2.81
C LEU A 89 17.59 -2.47 -2.87
N ALA A 90 18.16 -2.13 -1.72
CA ALA A 90 19.57 -1.80 -1.60
C ALA A 90 20.31 -2.85 -0.75
N ASN A 91 21.58 -3.05 -1.04
CA ASN A 91 22.48 -3.80 -0.17
C ASN A 91 23.00 -2.92 0.98
N GLN A 92 23.81 -3.48 1.88
CA GLN A 92 24.37 -2.72 3.02
C GLN A 92 25.28 -1.56 2.61
N ALA A 93 25.86 -1.59 1.41
CA ALA A 93 26.64 -0.49 0.85
C ALA A 93 25.77 0.60 0.19
N GLY A 94 24.44 0.52 0.32
CA GLY A 94 23.49 1.45 -0.27
C GLY A 94 23.32 1.32 -1.79
N ARG A 95 23.89 0.29 -2.41
CA ARG A 95 23.77 0.07 -3.86
C ARG A 95 22.44 -0.63 -4.16
N THR A 96 21.68 -0.11 -5.12
CA THR A 96 20.47 -0.76 -5.62
C THR A 96 20.81 -2.11 -6.26
N ILE A 97 20.15 -3.17 -5.83
CA ILE A 97 20.34 -4.56 -6.28
C ILE A 97 19.08 -5.17 -6.88
N GLY A 98 17.98 -4.42 -6.93
CA GLY A 98 16.71 -4.86 -7.51
C GLY A 98 15.54 -4.02 -7.02
N GLU A 99 14.33 -4.53 -7.26
CA GLU A 99 13.08 -3.88 -6.83
C GLU A 99 12.02 -4.93 -6.49
N VAL A 100 11.07 -4.55 -5.63
CA VAL A 100 9.82 -5.27 -5.42
C VAL A 100 8.73 -4.53 -6.18
N ARG A 101 8.04 -5.25 -7.07
CA ARG A 101 6.97 -4.72 -7.92
C ARG A 101 5.80 -5.70 -8.02
N PRO A 102 4.59 -5.25 -8.41
CA PRO A 102 3.46 -6.12 -8.64
C PRO A 102 3.79 -7.19 -9.67
N ALA A 103 3.27 -8.40 -9.45
CA ALA A 103 3.25 -9.42 -10.50
C ALA A 103 2.42 -8.91 -11.70
N ALA A 104 2.70 -9.43 -12.89
CA ALA A 104 1.98 -9.03 -14.11
C ALA A 104 0.45 -9.16 -13.95
N ALA A 105 0.00 -10.19 -13.22
CA ALA A 105 -1.40 -10.41 -12.90
C ALA A 105 -2.04 -9.27 -12.09
N LEU A 106 -1.28 -8.39 -11.43
CA LEU A 106 -1.75 -7.26 -10.61
C LEU A 106 -1.29 -5.89 -11.14
N ALA A 107 -0.65 -5.81 -12.32
CA ALA A 107 -0.04 -4.59 -12.82
C ALA A 107 -1.02 -3.57 -13.47
N GLY A 108 -2.33 -3.86 -13.45
CA GLY A 108 -3.41 -3.10 -14.11
C GLY A 108 -4.18 -2.19 -13.17
#